data_AF-F0ZNX7-F1
#
_entry.id   AF-F0ZNX7-F1
#
_cell.length_a   1.000
_cell.length_b   1.000
_cell.length_c   1.000
_cell.angle_alpha   90.00
_cell.angle_beta   90.00
_cell.angle_gamma   90.00
#
_symmetry.space_group_name_H-M   'P 1'
#
loop_
_entity.id
_entity.type
_entity.pdbx_description
1 polymer ?
#
loop_
_entity_poly.entity_id
_entity_poly.type
_entity_poly.pdbx_seq_one_letter_code
_entity_poly.pdbx_strand_id
1 'polypeptide(L)'
;MSENKRKFYFKKGKDYGQQHKKNKKDSNKEKENIVLEKVNCPLCENDRKEEIIEFSRRMNKLYYTCKQCGLVYLHPHYHVDNQKEKTRYEFHQNSPQDEKYKSFLQPCVDKLIPLLREHNKDQKDNEIIGLDYGCGPGPTLSLMFKEKGFTLENYDPYFLENDKVKQAEKYLENSGNQDNNSDKIAQPFHFVTCTEAIEHFKAPILDLKKIIDGGLISKNNGLLLIMTQLLLTDEQFENWHYPRDYTHICFFRPTTFNWISKKFNSNLLEMDEKRGIIILSFKNNENKQNDEIDKKNSENNENYEK
;
A
#
# COMPACT_ATOMS: atom_id res chain seq x y z
N MET A 1 38.86 -7.20 25.40
CA MET A 1 38.50 -5.77 25.48
C MET A 1 39.07 -5.07 24.25
N SER A 2 38.21 -4.66 23.31
CA SER A 2 38.47 -3.52 22.42
C SER A 2 37.21 -3.25 21.62
N GLU A 3 36.51 -2.19 22.01
CA GLU A 3 35.42 -1.55 21.28
C GLU A 3 35.91 -1.11 19.90
N ASN A 4 35.13 -1.37 18.85
CA ASN A 4 35.33 -0.72 17.55
C ASN A 4 34.07 0.02 17.13
N LYS A 5 34.12 1.34 17.35
CA LYS A 5 33.09 2.33 17.02
C LYS A 5 32.93 2.43 15.49
N ARG A 6 31.70 2.24 15.00
CA ARG A 6 31.32 2.52 13.60
C ARG A 6 31.37 4.03 13.34
N LYS A 7 32.23 4.46 12.43
CA LYS A 7 32.26 5.84 11.89
C LYS A 7 31.27 5.93 10.73
N PHE A 8 30.27 6.79 10.86
CA PHE A 8 29.40 7.20 9.74
C PHE A 8 30.10 8.31 8.96
N TYR A 9 30.26 8.12 7.65
CA TYR A 9 30.76 9.14 6.73
C TYR A 9 29.59 10.01 6.26
N PHE A 10 29.47 11.22 6.83
CA PHE A 10 28.72 12.31 6.22
C PHE A 10 29.69 13.21 5.46
N LYS A 11 29.59 13.27 4.13
CA LYS A 11 30.27 14.30 3.34
C LYS A 11 29.57 15.64 3.57
N LYS A 12 30.33 16.62 4.08
CA LYS A 12 29.94 18.03 4.16
C LYS A 12 29.70 18.58 2.75
N GLY A 13 28.49 19.06 2.47
CA GLY A 13 28.23 19.98 1.36
C GLY A 13 28.87 21.33 1.67
N LYS A 14 29.56 21.92 0.68
CA LYS A 14 30.29 23.18 0.78
C LYS A 14 29.38 24.40 0.74
N ASP A 15 29.93 25.47 1.30
CA ASP A 15 29.42 26.81 1.54
C ASP A 15 28.74 27.53 0.36
N TYR A 16 27.60 28.16 0.66
CA TYR A 16 27.21 29.45 0.10
C TYR A 16 26.88 30.42 1.25
N GLY A 17 27.90 31.11 1.78
CA GLY A 17 27.73 32.45 2.36
C GLY A 17 27.91 33.46 1.23
N GLN A 18 27.32 34.66 1.19
CA GLN A 18 26.86 35.60 2.20
C GLN A 18 25.78 36.46 1.48
N GLN A 19 24.71 36.97 2.07
CA GLN A 19 24.68 38.18 2.89
C GLN A 19 23.20 38.41 3.24
N HIS A 20 22.85 38.56 4.53
CA HIS A 20 21.92 39.55 5.05
C HIS A 20 21.90 39.39 6.57
N LYS A 21 22.73 40.19 7.25
CA LYS A 21 22.61 40.44 8.69
C LYS A 21 21.48 41.45 8.92
N LYS A 22 20.79 41.29 10.05
CA LYS A 22 19.80 42.17 10.72
C LYS A 22 18.32 41.81 10.48
N ASN A 23 17.75 41.00 11.37
CA ASN A 23 17.08 41.49 12.58
C ASN A 23 16.55 40.30 13.37
N LYS A 24 17.18 39.99 14.52
CA LYS A 24 16.52 39.28 15.61
C LYS A 24 15.45 40.24 16.15
N LYS A 25 14.22 40.12 15.64
CA LYS A 25 13.04 40.60 16.33
C LYS A 25 12.23 39.38 16.71
N ASP A 26 11.90 39.36 17.99
CA ASP A 26 11.08 38.38 18.67
C ASP A 26 9.84 38.03 17.83
N SER A 27 9.79 36.78 17.37
CA SER A 27 8.51 36.13 17.11
C SER A 27 8.34 35.07 18.19
N ASN A 28 7.82 35.49 19.33
CA ASN A 28 6.86 34.66 20.03
C ASN A 28 5.76 34.35 19.01
N LYS A 29 5.94 33.29 18.21
CA LYS A 29 4.83 32.64 17.55
C LYS A 29 4.00 32.09 18.71
N GLU A 30 2.98 32.85 19.07
CA GLU A 30 1.82 32.30 19.76
C GLU A 30 1.52 30.98 19.05
N LYS A 31 1.64 29.88 19.79
CA LYS A 31 1.13 28.60 19.32
C LYS A 31 -0.38 28.81 19.24
N GLU A 32 -0.87 29.19 18.06
CA GLU A 32 -2.30 29.11 17.78
C GLU A 32 -2.70 27.68 18.13
N ASN A 33 -3.49 27.54 19.20
CA ASN A 33 -4.09 26.27 19.56
C ASN A 33 -5.16 26.00 18.51
N ILE A 34 -4.75 25.55 17.32
CA ILE A 34 -5.65 25.16 16.26
C ILE A 34 -6.42 23.96 16.79
N VAL A 35 -7.71 24.17 17.07
CA VAL A 35 -8.65 23.10 17.41
C VAL A 35 -9.10 22.49 16.09
N LEU A 36 -8.55 21.32 15.77
CA LEU A 36 -8.91 20.57 14.57
C LEU A 36 -10.05 19.61 14.90
N GLU A 37 -11.10 19.62 14.08
CA GLU A 37 -12.19 18.67 14.21
C GLU A 37 -11.72 17.24 13.89
N LYS A 38 -12.37 16.26 14.49
CA LYS A 38 -12.11 14.85 14.15
C LYS A 38 -12.63 14.56 12.75
N VAL A 39 -11.77 14.05 11.89
CA VAL A 39 -12.13 13.61 10.54
C VAL A 39 -12.44 12.12 10.49
N ASN A 40 -13.22 11.70 9.48
CA ASN A 40 -13.56 10.31 9.26
C ASN A 40 -12.31 9.49 8.93
N CYS A 41 -12.38 8.17 9.15
CA CYS A 41 -11.27 7.29 8.78
C CYS A 41 -11.13 7.20 7.25
N PRO A 42 -9.94 7.47 6.67
CA PRO A 42 -9.75 7.49 5.21
C PRO A 42 -9.75 6.09 4.56
N LEU A 43 -9.75 5.02 5.36
CA LEU A 43 -9.77 3.63 4.89
C LEU A 43 -11.13 2.96 5.05
N CYS A 44 -11.77 3.05 6.22
CA CYS A 44 -13.07 2.39 6.43
C CYS A 44 -14.27 3.33 6.32
N GLU A 45 -14.00 4.62 6.07
CA GLU A 45 -15.01 5.68 5.96
C GLU A 45 -15.84 5.89 7.25
N ASN A 46 -15.43 5.25 8.37
CA ASN A 46 -16.08 5.39 9.66
C ASN A 46 -16.12 6.85 10.13
N ASP A 47 -17.32 7.33 10.40
CA ASP A 47 -17.65 8.69 10.79
C ASP A 47 -18.03 8.81 12.28
N ARG A 48 -18.15 7.69 13.00
CA ARG A 48 -18.45 7.62 14.43
C ARG A 48 -17.29 8.17 15.26
N LYS A 49 -17.43 9.41 15.73
CA LYS A 49 -16.37 10.21 16.36
C LYS A 49 -15.84 9.61 17.66
N GLU A 50 -16.61 8.77 18.32
CA GLU A 50 -16.24 7.98 19.51
C GLU A 50 -15.31 6.80 19.19
N GLU A 51 -15.30 6.32 17.94
CA GLU A 51 -14.39 5.28 17.45
C GLU A 51 -13.12 5.84 16.81
N ILE A 52 -13.04 7.16 16.62
CA ILE A 52 -11.86 7.88 16.16
C ILE A 52 -11.16 8.52 17.37
N ILE A 53 -10.02 7.97 17.76
CA ILE A 53 -9.30 8.37 18.98
C ILE A 53 -8.04 9.14 18.59
N GLU A 54 -7.75 10.23 19.29
CA GLU A 54 -6.46 10.89 19.18
C GLU A 54 -5.37 9.91 19.59
N PHE A 55 -4.42 9.66 18.69
CA PHE A 55 -3.40 8.65 18.86
C PHE A 55 -2.05 9.25 19.28
N SER A 56 -1.64 10.35 18.65
CA SER A 56 -0.35 10.98 18.92
C SER A 56 -0.34 12.45 18.51
N ARG A 57 0.51 13.24 19.16
CA ARG A 57 0.86 14.62 18.78
C ARG A 57 2.31 14.79 18.35
N ARG A 58 2.97 13.69 17.99
CA ARG A 58 4.38 13.66 17.59
C ARG A 58 4.67 14.66 16.47
N MET A 59 5.85 15.30 16.51
CA MET A 59 6.24 16.34 15.53
C MET A 59 5.25 17.52 15.40
N ASN A 60 4.48 17.80 16.47
CA ASN A 60 3.40 18.80 16.49
C ASN A 60 2.31 18.54 15.43
N LYS A 61 2.11 17.27 15.07
CA LYS A 61 1.11 16.81 14.11
C LYS A 61 0.09 15.94 14.82
N LEU A 62 -1.18 16.09 14.46
CA LEU A 62 -2.28 15.34 15.07
C LEU A 62 -2.53 14.05 14.31
N TYR A 63 -2.35 12.92 14.99
CA TYR A 63 -2.64 11.59 14.46
C TYR A 63 -3.86 11.01 15.16
N TYR A 64 -4.66 10.26 14.41
CA TYR A 64 -5.81 9.53 14.91
C TYR A 64 -5.63 8.03 14.68
N THR A 65 -6.26 7.22 15.54
CA THR A 65 -6.46 5.79 15.31
C THR A 65 -7.95 5.48 15.19
N CYS A 66 -8.31 4.64 14.22
CA CYS A 66 -9.67 4.16 14.04
C CYS A 66 -9.86 2.80 14.72
N LYS A 67 -10.80 2.70 15.67
CA LYS A 67 -11.11 1.43 16.35
C LYS A 67 -11.70 0.35 15.44
N GLN A 68 -12.34 0.74 14.33
CA GLN A 68 -12.99 -0.20 13.42
C GLN A 68 -12.00 -0.96 12.53
N CYS A 69 -11.00 -0.27 11.96
CA CYS A 69 -10.03 -0.86 11.03
C CYS A 69 -8.58 -0.84 11.56
N GLY A 70 -8.31 -0.27 12.73
CA GLY A 70 -6.98 -0.20 13.32
C GLY A 70 -6.00 0.78 12.65
N LEU A 71 -6.38 1.45 11.56
CA LEU A 71 -5.51 2.40 10.86
C LEU A 71 -5.12 3.56 11.79
N VAL A 72 -3.84 3.92 11.77
CA VAL A 72 -3.38 5.21 12.29
C VAL A 72 -3.16 6.17 11.12
N TYR A 73 -3.66 7.40 11.21
CA TYR A 73 -3.58 8.34 10.10
C TYR A 73 -3.39 9.79 10.57
N LEU A 74 -2.70 10.58 9.75
CA LEU A 74 -2.43 12.00 9.96
C LEU A 74 -3.66 12.83 9.60
N HIS A 75 -4.02 13.79 10.45
CA HIS A 75 -5.12 14.71 10.16
C HIS A 75 -4.88 15.51 8.85
N PRO A 76 -5.87 15.64 7.93
CA PRO A 76 -5.73 16.26 6.61
C PRO A 76 -5.13 17.67 6.58
N HIS A 77 -5.36 18.46 7.64
CA HIS A 77 -4.74 19.78 7.81
C HIS A 77 -3.21 19.76 7.67
N TYR A 78 -2.55 18.65 8.00
CA TYR A 78 -1.10 18.50 7.93
C TYR A 78 -0.60 17.82 6.65
N HIS A 79 -1.50 17.47 5.72
CA HIS A 79 -1.11 16.89 4.44
C HIS A 79 -0.41 17.95 3.59
N VAL A 80 0.64 17.53 2.90
CA VAL A 80 1.27 18.40 1.91
C VAL A 80 0.43 18.43 0.63
N ASP A 81 0.57 19.52 -0.12
CA ASP A 81 0.03 19.61 -1.48
C ASP A 81 0.76 18.62 -2.41
N ASN A 82 0.11 18.31 -3.53
CA ASN A 82 0.61 17.33 -4.50
C ASN A 82 1.98 17.73 -5.08
N GLN A 83 2.27 19.04 -5.19
CA GLN A 83 3.55 19.52 -5.72
C GLN A 83 4.70 19.22 -4.76
N LYS A 84 4.51 19.47 -3.46
CA LYS A 84 5.49 19.14 -2.41
C LYS A 84 5.68 17.64 -2.23
N GLU A 85 4.61 16.87 -2.38
CA GLU A 85 4.66 15.41 -2.37
C GLU A 85 5.48 14.88 -3.56
N LYS A 86 5.15 15.29 -4.78
CA LYS A 86 5.91 14.93 -5.99
C LYS A 86 7.39 15.32 -5.88
N THR A 87 7.68 16.54 -5.43
CA THR A 87 9.06 17.00 -5.19
C THR A 87 9.80 16.11 -4.21
N ARG A 88 9.12 15.61 -3.15
CA ARG A 88 9.73 14.66 -2.20
C ARG A 88 10.14 13.36 -2.87
N TYR A 89 9.29 12.84 -3.77
CA TYR A 89 9.51 11.58 -4.47
C TYR A 89 10.64 11.67 -5.50
N GLU A 90 10.82 12.82 -6.15
CA GLU A 90 11.92 13.06 -7.09
C GLU A 90 13.31 12.99 -6.41
N PHE A 91 13.38 13.19 -5.09
CA PHE A 91 14.62 12.98 -4.33
C PHE A 91 14.94 11.51 -4.05
N HIS A 92 14.01 10.57 -4.29
CA HIS A 92 14.30 9.15 -4.19
C HIS A 92 15.21 8.73 -5.35
N GLN A 93 16.41 8.28 -5.01
CA GLN A 93 17.37 7.71 -5.96
C GLN A 93 17.06 6.24 -6.24
N ASN A 94 15.78 5.89 -6.39
CA ASN A 94 15.35 4.54 -6.70
C ASN A 94 15.73 4.24 -8.15
N SER A 95 16.58 3.24 -8.35
CA SER A 95 17.12 2.90 -9.66
C SER A 95 17.23 1.38 -9.80
N PRO A 96 16.92 0.83 -10.99
CA PRO A 96 17.15 -0.58 -11.27
C PRO A 96 18.65 -0.94 -11.37
N GLN A 97 19.54 0.06 -11.37
CA GLN A 97 20.98 -0.14 -11.26
C GLN A 97 21.48 -0.10 -9.80
N ASP A 98 20.63 0.25 -8.82
CA ASP A 98 20.99 0.20 -7.40
C ASP A 98 20.71 -1.20 -6.83
N GLU A 99 21.78 -1.97 -6.62
CA GLU A 99 21.71 -3.31 -6.03
C GLU A 99 21.11 -3.34 -4.62
N LYS A 100 21.24 -2.26 -3.83
CA LYS A 100 20.59 -2.20 -2.51
C LYS A 100 19.08 -2.07 -2.66
N TYR A 101 18.63 -1.28 -3.63
CA TYR A 101 17.21 -1.12 -3.91
C TYR A 101 16.60 -2.40 -4.50
N LYS A 102 17.29 -3.07 -5.43
CA LYS A 102 16.91 -4.41 -5.90
C LYS A 102 16.83 -5.40 -4.72
N SER A 103 17.84 -5.41 -3.84
CA SER A 103 17.85 -6.28 -2.65
C SER A 103 16.71 -5.99 -1.68
N PHE A 104 16.30 -4.72 -1.56
CA PHE A 104 15.16 -4.32 -0.76
C PHE A 104 13.83 -4.83 -1.34
N LEU A 105 13.66 -4.79 -2.67
CA LEU A 105 12.46 -5.28 -3.37
C LEU A 105 12.44 -6.80 -3.58
N GLN A 106 13.60 -7.46 -3.58
CA GLN A 106 13.74 -8.88 -3.90
C GLN A 106 12.80 -9.79 -3.09
N PRO A 107 12.55 -9.56 -1.78
CA PRO A 107 11.61 -10.37 -1.02
C PRO A 107 10.17 -10.34 -1.57
N CYS A 108 9.74 -9.25 -2.23
CA CYS A 108 8.43 -9.20 -2.89
C CYS A 108 8.39 -10.17 -4.08
N VAL A 109 9.44 -10.16 -4.89
CA VAL A 109 9.60 -11.05 -6.05
C VAL A 109 9.64 -12.52 -5.60
N ASP A 110 10.45 -12.81 -4.58
CA ASP A 110 10.66 -14.16 -4.07
C ASP A 110 9.39 -14.76 -3.47
N LYS A 111 8.54 -13.94 -2.84
CA LYS A 111 7.25 -14.39 -2.29
C LYS A 111 6.17 -14.50 -3.35
N LEU A 112 6.09 -13.56 -4.28
CA LEU A 112 4.97 -13.50 -5.21
C LEU A 112 5.10 -14.50 -6.37
N ILE A 113 6.31 -14.70 -6.91
CA ILE A 113 6.50 -15.57 -8.10
C ILE A 113 6.05 -17.02 -7.88
N PRO A 114 6.40 -17.70 -6.78
CA PRO A 114 5.92 -19.06 -6.53
C PRO A 114 4.38 -19.12 -6.52
N LEU A 115 3.73 -18.15 -5.87
CA LEU A 115 2.28 -18.05 -5.82
C LEU A 115 1.68 -17.81 -7.20
N LEU A 116 2.28 -16.95 -8.03
CA LEU A 116 1.81 -16.71 -9.40
C LEU A 116 1.90 -17.97 -10.26
N ARG A 117 2.98 -18.73 -10.16
CA ARG A 117 3.15 -19.99 -10.90
C ARG A 117 2.13 -21.03 -10.44
N GLU A 118 1.90 -21.14 -9.14
CA GLU A 118 0.93 -22.07 -8.59
C GLU A 118 -0.51 -21.69 -8.97
N HIS A 119 -0.88 -20.42 -8.81
CA HIS A 119 -2.21 -19.91 -9.13
C HIS A 119 -2.54 -20.03 -10.62
N ASN A 120 -1.55 -19.93 -11.50
CA ASN A 120 -1.75 -19.96 -12.95
C ASN A 120 -1.23 -21.25 -13.60
N LYS A 121 -1.03 -22.32 -12.83
CA LYS A 121 -0.48 -23.61 -13.32
C LYS A 121 -1.27 -24.22 -14.49
N ASP A 122 -2.57 -23.96 -14.55
CA ASP A 122 -3.48 -24.49 -15.56
C ASP A 122 -3.56 -23.59 -16.81
N GLN A 123 -2.95 -22.39 -16.78
CA GLN A 123 -2.91 -21.44 -17.88
C GLN A 123 -1.63 -21.60 -18.71
N LYS A 124 -1.48 -22.75 -19.39
CA LYS A 124 -0.22 -23.16 -20.03
C LYS A 124 0.30 -22.23 -21.14
N ASP A 125 -0.56 -21.40 -21.74
CA ASP A 125 -0.22 -20.59 -22.92
C ASP A 125 -0.51 -19.08 -22.75
N ASN A 126 -0.90 -18.63 -21.56
CA ASN A 126 -1.20 -17.22 -21.32
C ASN A 126 -0.07 -16.49 -20.60
N GLU A 127 0.29 -15.33 -21.11
CA GLU A 127 1.21 -14.41 -20.44
C GLU A 127 0.61 -13.93 -19.11
N ILE A 128 1.36 -14.07 -18.02
CA ILE A 128 0.96 -13.57 -16.70
C ILE A 128 1.36 -12.09 -16.62
N ILE A 129 0.37 -11.22 -16.81
CA ILE A 129 0.49 -9.77 -16.78
C ILE A 129 0.02 -9.22 -15.42
N GLY A 130 0.82 -8.34 -14.81
CA GLY A 130 0.48 -7.60 -13.60
C GLY A 130 0.61 -6.08 -13.74
N LEU A 131 0.31 -5.36 -12.65
CA LEU A 131 0.48 -3.91 -12.52
C LEU A 131 1.27 -3.53 -11.26
N ASP A 132 2.26 -2.65 -11.39
CA ASP A 132 2.94 -1.99 -10.28
C ASP A 132 2.28 -0.63 -10.00
N TYR A 133 1.49 -0.57 -8.92
CA TYR A 133 0.64 0.55 -8.54
C TYR A 133 1.37 1.45 -7.54
N GLY A 134 1.77 2.63 -8.01
CA GLY A 134 2.65 3.55 -7.29
C GLY A 134 4.14 3.26 -7.54
N CYS A 135 4.51 2.98 -8.79
CA CYS A 135 5.88 2.60 -9.15
C CYS A 135 6.92 3.72 -8.95
N GLY A 136 6.48 4.96 -8.74
CA GLY A 136 7.34 6.13 -8.62
C GLY A 136 8.08 6.48 -9.93
N PRO A 137 9.11 7.35 -9.84
CA PRO A 137 9.85 7.84 -11.01
C PRO A 137 10.86 6.83 -11.59
N GLY A 138 11.17 5.75 -10.87
CA GLY A 138 12.21 4.78 -11.21
C GLY A 138 11.70 3.33 -11.15
N PRO A 139 10.78 2.92 -12.07
CA PRO A 139 10.16 1.60 -12.04
C PRO A 139 11.23 0.50 -12.12
N THR A 140 11.42 -0.20 -11.01
CA THR A 140 12.45 -1.23 -10.84
C THR A 140 11.83 -2.62 -10.73
N LEU A 141 10.69 -2.72 -10.04
CA LEU A 141 10.02 -3.99 -9.78
C LEU A 141 9.60 -4.66 -11.10
N SER A 142 9.07 -3.89 -12.06
CA SER A 142 8.72 -4.41 -13.39
C SER A 142 9.88 -5.03 -14.15
N LEU A 143 11.09 -4.48 -14.02
CA LEU A 143 12.29 -5.06 -14.61
C LEU A 143 12.70 -6.36 -13.90
N MET A 144 12.60 -6.41 -12.57
CA MET A 144 12.88 -7.62 -11.79
C MET A 144 11.88 -8.76 -12.12
N PHE A 145 10.61 -8.45 -12.34
CA PHE A 145 9.61 -9.44 -12.77
C PHE A 145 9.86 -9.91 -14.21
N LYS A 146 10.27 -9.01 -15.11
CA LYS A 146 10.65 -9.34 -16.49
C LYS A 146 11.82 -10.32 -16.54
N GLU A 147 12.84 -10.16 -15.68
CA GLU A 147 13.95 -11.12 -15.54
C GLU A 147 13.49 -12.54 -15.17
N LYS A 148 12.27 -12.68 -14.64
CA LYS A 148 11.68 -13.95 -14.22
C LYS A 148 10.60 -14.48 -15.16
N GLY A 149 10.38 -13.81 -16.29
CA GLY A 149 9.42 -14.20 -17.33
C GLY A 149 7.99 -13.70 -17.10
N PHE A 150 7.80 -12.66 -16.28
CA PHE A 150 6.50 -12.04 -16.04
C PHE A 150 6.45 -10.64 -16.62
N THR A 151 5.28 -10.23 -17.14
CA THR A 151 5.06 -8.86 -17.59
C THR A 151 4.40 -8.06 -16.48
N LEU A 152 4.94 -6.88 -16.20
CA LEU A 152 4.46 -5.99 -15.15
C LEU A 152 4.36 -4.58 -15.74
N GLU A 153 3.14 -4.14 -16.00
CA GLU A 153 2.84 -2.75 -16.34
C GLU A 153 3.09 -1.86 -15.12
N ASN A 154 3.25 -0.56 -15.33
CA ASN A 154 3.55 0.39 -14.26
C ASN A 154 2.49 1.50 -14.24
N TYR A 155 2.19 2.02 -13.05
CA TYR A 155 1.34 3.18 -12.84
C TYR A 155 1.85 4.00 -11.66
N ASP A 156 1.82 5.32 -11.81
CA ASP A 156 2.02 6.28 -10.74
C ASP A 156 1.27 7.58 -11.07
N PRO A 157 0.48 8.16 -10.15
CA PRO A 157 -0.32 9.35 -10.43
C PRO A 157 0.49 10.60 -10.81
N TYR A 158 1.80 10.64 -10.52
CA TYR A 158 2.67 11.78 -10.82
C TYR A 158 3.64 11.55 -11.96
N PHE A 159 4.03 10.29 -12.21
CA PHE A 159 5.13 9.96 -13.10
C PHE A 159 4.74 9.10 -14.29
N LEU A 160 3.68 8.28 -14.19
CA LEU A 160 3.36 7.34 -15.24
C LEU A 160 1.88 6.95 -15.27
N GLU A 161 1.18 7.36 -16.32
CA GLU A 161 -0.21 6.99 -16.52
C GLU A 161 -0.37 5.54 -16.99
N ASN A 162 -1.53 4.95 -16.73
CA ASN A 162 -1.92 3.63 -17.24
C ASN A 162 -3.38 3.64 -17.71
N ASP A 163 -3.63 3.10 -18.89
CA ASP A 163 -4.96 3.17 -19.52
C ASP A 163 -6.01 2.34 -18.79
N LYS A 164 -5.64 1.16 -18.25
CA LYS A 164 -6.57 0.35 -17.45
C LYS A 164 -6.91 1.05 -16.15
N VAL A 165 -5.98 1.79 -15.54
CA VAL A 165 -6.27 2.57 -14.32
C VAL A 165 -7.28 3.69 -14.62
N LYS A 166 -7.11 4.42 -15.74
CA LYS A 166 -8.09 5.42 -16.19
C LYS A 166 -9.46 4.80 -16.49
N GLN A 167 -9.49 3.59 -17.04
CA GLN A 167 -10.75 2.86 -17.27
C GLN A 167 -11.42 2.47 -15.96
N ALA A 168 -10.67 1.96 -14.97
CA ALA A 168 -11.20 1.65 -13.64
C ALA A 168 -11.79 2.89 -12.94
N GLU A 169 -11.13 4.04 -13.07
CA GLU A 169 -11.63 5.32 -12.54
C GLU A 169 -12.98 5.69 -13.16
N LYS A 170 -13.07 5.70 -14.50
CA LYS A 170 -14.33 5.95 -15.22
C LYS A 170 -15.43 4.96 -14.85
N TYR A 171 -15.07 3.67 -14.77
CA TYR A 171 -16.01 2.62 -14.39
C TYR A 171 -16.60 2.87 -13.00
N LEU A 172 -15.79 3.25 -12.01
CA LEU A 172 -16.26 3.52 -10.65
C LEU A 172 -17.11 4.79 -10.56
N GLU A 173 -16.77 5.84 -11.33
CA GLU A 173 -17.60 7.05 -11.45
C GLU A 173 -18.97 6.74 -12.07
N ASN A 174 -19.00 5.86 -13.07
CA ASN A 174 -20.21 5.51 -13.81
C ASN A 174 -21.04 4.38 -13.18
N SER A 175 -20.47 3.57 -12.28
CA SER A 175 -21.16 2.43 -11.64
C SER A 175 -22.38 2.80 -10.78
N GLY A 176 -22.61 4.10 -10.53
CA GLY A 176 -23.87 4.61 -9.98
C GLY A 176 -25.04 4.61 -10.99
N ASN A 177 -24.77 4.39 -12.28
CA ASN A 177 -25.74 4.28 -13.36
C ASN A 177 -25.74 2.82 -13.86
N GLN A 178 -26.79 2.07 -13.54
CA GLN A 178 -26.85 0.59 -13.63
C GLN A 178 -26.63 -0.05 -15.02
N ASP A 179 -26.48 0.72 -16.10
CA ASP A 179 -26.55 0.20 -17.47
C ASP A 179 -25.25 0.30 -18.31
N ASN A 180 -24.17 0.90 -17.79
CA ASN A 180 -22.95 1.13 -18.61
C ASN A 180 -21.83 0.12 -18.33
N ASN A 181 -21.98 -1.08 -18.88
CA ASN A 181 -20.97 -2.14 -18.83
C ASN A 181 -19.77 -1.91 -19.78
N SER A 182 -19.78 -0.81 -20.57
CA SER A 182 -18.77 -0.51 -21.60
C SER A 182 -17.40 -0.13 -21.05
N ASP A 183 -17.36 0.43 -19.83
CA ASP A 183 -16.12 0.88 -19.19
C ASP A 183 -15.44 -0.22 -18.36
N LYS A 184 -16.05 -1.41 -18.29
CA LYS A 184 -15.50 -2.53 -17.54
C LYS A 184 -14.23 -3.04 -18.21
N ILE A 185 -13.17 -3.19 -17.41
CA ILE A 185 -11.90 -3.76 -17.87
C ILE A 185 -12.13 -5.19 -18.35
N ALA A 186 -11.92 -5.42 -19.65
CA ALA A 186 -12.11 -6.73 -20.26
C ALA A 186 -11.07 -7.76 -19.80
N GLN A 187 -9.82 -7.31 -19.60
CA GLN A 187 -8.70 -8.16 -19.18
C GLN A 187 -8.06 -7.60 -17.90
N PRO A 188 -8.54 -8.04 -16.72
CA PRO A 188 -7.91 -7.67 -15.46
C PRO A 188 -6.49 -8.26 -15.37
N PHE A 189 -5.65 -7.62 -14.57
CA PHE A 189 -4.34 -8.13 -14.21
C PHE A 189 -4.44 -9.40 -13.36
N HIS A 190 -3.50 -10.32 -13.58
CA HIS A 190 -3.33 -11.52 -12.75
C HIS A 190 -2.80 -11.16 -11.37
N PHE A 191 -2.05 -10.05 -11.26
CA PHE A 191 -1.56 -9.55 -10.00
C PHE A 191 -1.35 -8.04 -10.02
N VAL A 192 -1.39 -7.44 -8.84
CA VAL A 192 -1.07 -6.04 -8.62
C VAL A 192 -0.07 -5.95 -7.48
N THR A 193 0.98 -5.15 -7.64
CA THR A 193 1.94 -4.80 -6.58
C THR A 193 1.70 -3.35 -6.16
N CYS A 194 1.91 -3.06 -4.88
CA CYS A 194 1.86 -1.70 -4.32
C CYS A 194 2.92 -1.61 -3.22
N THR A 195 4.13 -1.19 -3.60
CA THR A 195 5.31 -1.22 -2.73
C THR A 195 5.76 0.19 -2.37
N GLU A 196 5.82 0.49 -1.06
CA GLU A 196 6.16 1.82 -0.51
C GLU A 196 5.33 2.96 -1.15
N ALA A 197 4.01 2.74 -1.22
CA ALA A 197 3.06 3.62 -1.89
C ALA A 197 1.80 3.87 -1.04
N ILE A 198 1.22 2.83 -0.45
CA ILE A 198 -0.08 2.90 0.24
C ILE A 198 -0.09 3.83 1.47
N GLU A 199 1.06 4.01 2.12
CA GLU A 199 1.26 4.94 3.24
C GLU A 199 1.06 6.42 2.87
N HIS A 200 1.12 6.74 1.57
CA HIS A 200 0.95 8.08 1.02
C HIS A 200 -0.49 8.35 0.57
N PHE A 201 -1.35 7.33 0.52
CA PHE A 201 -2.70 7.49 0.00
C PHE A 201 -3.53 8.36 0.95
N LYS A 202 -4.06 9.46 0.42
CA LYS A 202 -4.96 10.38 1.15
C LYS A 202 -6.29 9.71 1.51
N ALA A 203 -6.76 8.81 0.65
CA ALA A 203 -7.95 8.00 0.86
C ALA A 203 -7.69 6.57 0.38
N PRO A 204 -6.97 5.73 1.15
CA PRO A 204 -6.59 4.38 0.72
C PRO A 204 -7.77 3.51 0.26
N ILE A 205 -8.98 3.77 0.76
CA ILE A 205 -10.19 3.09 0.33
C ILE A 205 -10.50 3.28 -1.15
N LEU A 206 -10.22 4.46 -1.72
CA LEU A 206 -10.50 4.76 -3.12
C LEU A 206 -9.51 4.03 -4.03
N ASP A 207 -8.23 4.00 -3.68
CA ASP A 207 -7.22 3.25 -4.42
C ASP A 207 -7.45 1.74 -4.34
N LEU A 208 -7.81 1.22 -3.17
CA LEU A 208 -8.19 -0.18 -3.04
C LEU A 208 -9.47 -0.52 -3.82
N LYS A 209 -10.47 0.37 -3.83
CA LYS A 209 -11.67 0.24 -4.70
C LYS A 209 -11.28 0.25 -6.17
N LYS A 210 -10.39 1.13 -6.64
CA LYS A 210 -9.86 1.13 -8.03
C LYS A 210 -9.23 -0.21 -8.38
N ILE A 211 -8.35 -0.71 -7.51
CA ILE A 211 -7.66 -1.98 -7.72
C ILE A 211 -8.65 -3.15 -7.78
N ILE A 212 -9.57 -3.23 -6.82
CA ILE A 212 -10.37 -4.43 -6.57
C ILE A 212 -11.74 -4.35 -7.24
N ASP A 213 -12.52 -3.31 -6.95
CA ASP A 213 -13.89 -3.15 -7.46
C ASP A 213 -13.93 -2.52 -8.85
N GLY A 214 -12.94 -1.69 -9.18
CA GLY A 214 -12.73 -1.13 -10.52
C GLY A 214 -12.28 -2.17 -11.56
N GLY A 215 -11.98 -3.39 -11.13
CA GLY A 215 -11.65 -4.51 -12.02
C GLY A 215 -10.21 -4.50 -12.54
N LEU A 216 -9.28 -3.76 -11.91
CA LEU A 216 -7.86 -3.86 -12.28
C LEU A 216 -7.31 -5.25 -11.97
N ILE A 217 -7.70 -5.86 -10.84
CA ILE A 217 -7.26 -7.19 -10.46
C ILE A 217 -8.37 -8.23 -10.69
N SER A 218 -7.99 -9.43 -11.10
CA SER A 218 -8.93 -10.54 -11.26
C SER A 218 -9.53 -10.96 -9.91
N LYS A 219 -10.86 -10.89 -9.77
CA LYS A 219 -11.55 -11.41 -8.57
C LYS A 219 -11.58 -12.95 -8.49
N ASN A 220 -11.27 -13.64 -9.59
CA ASN A 220 -11.32 -15.10 -9.66
C ASN A 220 -10.03 -15.77 -9.23
N ASN A 221 -8.88 -15.11 -9.41
CA ASN A 221 -7.58 -15.70 -9.12
C ASN A 221 -6.46 -14.69 -8.84
N GLY A 222 -6.79 -13.40 -8.70
CA GLY A 222 -5.80 -12.34 -8.63
C GLY A 222 -5.03 -12.33 -7.32
N LEU A 223 -3.78 -11.86 -7.37
CA LEU A 223 -2.94 -11.62 -6.19
C LEU A 223 -2.60 -10.13 -6.03
N LEU A 224 -2.89 -9.54 -4.87
CA LEU A 224 -2.49 -8.19 -4.51
C LEU A 224 -1.36 -8.26 -3.49
N LEU A 225 -0.16 -7.87 -3.88
CA LEU A 225 0.98 -7.70 -2.99
C LEU A 225 1.09 -6.25 -2.57
N ILE A 226 1.18 -6.02 -1.27
CA ILE A 226 1.44 -4.71 -0.67
C ILE A 226 2.72 -4.81 0.13
N MET A 227 3.62 -3.83 -0.01
CA MET A 227 4.77 -3.67 0.86
C MET A 227 4.73 -2.29 1.51
N THR A 228 4.68 -2.24 2.85
CA THR A 228 4.69 -1.01 3.65
C THR A 228 5.12 -1.36 5.07
N GLN A 229 5.84 -0.48 5.77
CA GLN A 229 6.23 -0.77 7.15
C GLN A 229 5.01 -0.78 8.10
N LEU A 230 4.91 -1.81 8.94
CA LEU A 230 3.78 -1.99 9.84
C LEU A 230 3.99 -1.36 11.22
N LEU A 231 2.94 -0.73 11.73
CA LEU A 231 2.82 -0.33 13.13
C LEU A 231 2.38 -1.52 14.00
N LEU A 232 3.32 -2.39 14.36
CA LEU A 232 3.14 -3.52 15.27
C LEU A 232 2.65 -3.17 16.69
N THR A 233 3.26 -2.18 17.36
CA THR A 233 2.82 -1.67 18.67
C THR A 233 2.70 -0.15 18.69
N ASP A 234 1.93 0.39 19.64
CA ASP A 234 1.69 1.85 19.77
C ASP A 234 2.96 2.56 20.23
N GLU A 235 3.70 1.94 21.15
CA GLU A 235 4.88 2.51 21.79
C GLU A 235 6.00 2.80 20.80
N GLN A 236 6.12 1.98 19.74
CA GLN A 236 7.17 2.19 18.75
C GLN A 236 6.95 3.50 17.98
N PHE A 237 5.72 3.99 17.85
CA PHE A 237 5.39 5.16 17.03
C PHE A 237 6.22 6.39 17.42
N GLU A 238 6.60 6.51 18.70
CA GLU A 238 7.40 7.63 19.21
C GLU A 238 8.83 7.65 18.63
N ASN A 239 9.44 6.48 18.43
CA ASN A 239 10.83 6.36 17.99
C ASN A 239 10.97 5.91 16.53
N TRP A 240 9.90 5.37 15.95
CA TRP A 240 9.86 4.87 14.58
C TRP A 240 10.19 5.97 13.57
N HIS A 241 11.04 5.66 12.60
CA HIS A 241 11.52 6.64 11.61
C HIS A 241 10.49 6.89 10.51
N TYR A 242 9.58 5.96 10.26
CA TYR A 242 8.65 6.00 9.12
C TYR A 242 7.75 7.25 9.10
N PRO A 243 7.15 7.72 10.22
CA PRO A 243 6.37 8.96 10.24
C PRO A 243 7.20 10.26 10.09
N ARG A 244 8.54 10.17 10.04
CA ARG A 244 9.41 11.35 9.86
C ARG A 244 9.41 11.82 8.43
N ASP A 245 9.11 10.95 7.47
CA ASP A 245 8.79 11.39 6.12
C ASP A 245 7.41 12.08 6.15
N TYR A 246 7.38 13.34 5.72
CA TYR A 246 6.17 14.16 5.81
C TYR A 246 5.09 13.75 4.81
N THR A 247 5.41 12.89 3.84
CA THR A 247 4.46 12.31 2.89
C THR A 247 3.81 11.02 3.40
N HIS A 248 4.32 10.42 4.49
CA HIS A 248 3.72 9.24 5.09
C HIS A 248 2.57 9.70 5.99
N ILE A 249 1.34 9.38 5.59
CA ILE A 249 0.13 9.90 6.23
C ILE A 249 -0.80 8.79 6.74
N CYS A 250 -0.61 7.56 6.30
CA CYS A 250 -1.34 6.37 6.71
C CYS A 250 -0.36 5.31 7.24
N PHE A 251 -0.63 4.75 8.41
CA PHE A 251 0.21 3.77 9.09
C PHE A 251 -0.61 2.53 9.42
N PHE A 252 -0.29 1.45 8.72
CA PHE A 252 -1.06 0.22 8.72
C PHE A 252 -0.60 -0.73 9.81
N ARG A 253 -1.53 -1.53 10.32
CA ARG A 253 -1.28 -2.61 11.29
C ARG A 253 -1.62 -3.96 10.68
N PRO A 254 -1.14 -5.08 11.26
CA PRO A 254 -1.68 -6.40 10.97
C PRO A 254 -3.22 -6.45 11.02
N THR A 255 -3.83 -5.82 12.05
CA THR A 255 -5.28 -5.73 12.19
C THR A 255 -5.95 -4.93 11.07
N THR A 256 -5.27 -3.93 10.51
CA THR A 256 -5.75 -3.17 9.36
C THR A 256 -5.82 -4.02 8.11
N PHE A 257 -4.79 -4.83 7.83
CA PHE A 257 -4.83 -5.76 6.69
C PHE A 257 -5.84 -6.90 6.88
N ASN A 258 -6.06 -7.36 8.11
CA ASN A 258 -7.17 -8.27 8.44
C ASN A 258 -8.54 -7.63 8.18
N TRP A 259 -8.68 -6.33 8.41
CA TRP A 259 -9.91 -5.61 8.07
C TRP A 259 -10.06 -5.45 6.56
N ILE A 260 -8.99 -5.09 5.85
CA ILE A 260 -8.98 -4.94 4.38
C ILE A 260 -9.36 -6.26 3.72
N SER A 261 -8.79 -7.39 4.15
CA SER A 261 -9.11 -8.69 3.56
C SER A 261 -10.59 -9.04 3.70
N LYS A 262 -11.18 -8.81 4.88
CA LYS A 262 -12.62 -8.98 5.11
C LYS A 262 -13.47 -8.02 4.29
N LYS A 263 -13.10 -6.74 4.24
CA LYS A 263 -13.84 -5.69 3.50
C LYS A 263 -13.99 -6.04 2.03
N PHE A 264 -12.94 -6.60 1.43
CA PHE A 264 -12.90 -6.93 0.01
C PHE A 264 -13.10 -8.42 -0.30
N ASN A 265 -13.54 -9.21 0.69
CA ASN A 265 -13.78 -10.65 0.55
C ASN A 265 -12.58 -11.38 -0.09
N SER A 266 -11.37 -11.05 0.36
CA SER A 266 -10.13 -11.69 -0.06
C SER A 266 -9.55 -12.55 1.07
N ASN A 267 -8.65 -13.46 0.72
CA ASN A 267 -7.92 -14.26 1.70
C ASN A 267 -6.53 -13.66 1.91
N LEU A 268 -6.17 -13.42 3.17
CA LEU A 268 -4.80 -13.04 3.54
C LEU A 268 -3.91 -14.28 3.45
N LEU A 269 -3.09 -14.37 2.39
CA LEU A 269 -2.18 -15.50 2.16
C LEU A 269 -0.87 -15.34 2.91
N GLU A 270 -0.35 -14.12 2.98
CA GLU A 270 0.95 -13.82 3.57
C GLU A 270 0.87 -12.54 4.41
N MET A 271 1.53 -12.55 5.56
CA MET A 271 1.80 -11.37 6.39
C MET A 271 3.20 -11.49 6.98
N ASP A 272 4.21 -11.05 6.22
CA ASP A 272 5.60 -10.92 6.69
C ASP A 272 5.73 -9.58 7.44
N GLU A 273 5.41 -9.57 8.72
CA GLU A 273 5.43 -8.35 9.55
C GLU A 273 6.80 -7.67 9.60
N LYS A 274 7.88 -8.46 9.53
CA LYS A 274 9.25 -7.96 9.59
C LYS A 274 9.62 -7.16 8.36
N ARG A 275 9.17 -7.61 7.19
CA ARG A 275 9.40 -6.93 5.90
C ARG A 275 8.26 -6.03 5.47
N GLY A 276 7.13 -6.07 6.19
CA GLY A 276 5.94 -5.33 5.83
C GLY A 276 5.29 -5.83 4.55
N ILE A 277 5.40 -7.12 4.21
CA ILE A 277 4.84 -7.68 2.98
C ILE A 277 3.54 -8.41 3.27
N ILE A 278 2.49 -8.02 2.56
CA ILE A 278 1.14 -8.56 2.67
C ILE A 278 0.72 -9.06 1.30
N ILE A 279 0.19 -10.28 1.22
CA ILE A 279 -0.36 -10.82 -0.02
C ILE A 279 -1.82 -11.20 0.23
N LEU A 280 -2.72 -10.57 -0.52
CA LEU A 280 -4.14 -10.90 -0.57
C LEU A 280 -4.42 -11.69 -1.85
N SER A 281 -5.23 -12.74 -1.74
CA SER A 281 -5.73 -13.49 -2.89
C SER A 281 -7.23 -13.35 -3.04
N PHE A 282 -7.65 -13.26 -4.30
CA PHE A 282 -9.05 -13.25 -4.68
C PHE A 282 -9.35 -14.59 -5.35
N LYS A 283 -10.36 -15.30 -4.84
CA LYS A 283 -10.89 -16.52 -5.44
C LYS A 283 -12.40 -16.40 -5.48
N ASN A 284 -13.00 -16.79 -6.59
CA ASN A 284 -14.45 -16.75 -6.71
C ASN A 284 -15.05 -17.71 -5.67
N ASN A 285 -16.02 -17.24 -4.87
CA ASN A 285 -16.60 -17.99 -3.76
C ASN A 285 -17.40 -19.23 -4.19
N GLU A 286 -17.65 -19.42 -5.49
CA GLU A 286 -18.36 -20.60 -6.02
C GLU A 286 -17.59 -21.91 -5.77
N ASN A 287 -16.26 -21.89 -5.71
CA ASN A 287 -15.47 -23.08 -5.40
C ASN A 287 -15.44 -23.43 -3.91
N LYS A 288 -15.74 -22.50 -2.99
CA LYS A 288 -15.83 -22.83 -1.56
C LYS A 288 -17.02 -23.72 -1.25
N GLN A 289 -18.14 -23.57 -1.97
CA GLN A 289 -19.27 -24.49 -1.84
C GLN A 289 -18.92 -25.88 -2.33
N ASN A 290 -18.18 -26.02 -3.43
CA ASN A 290 -17.76 -27.32 -3.93
C ASN A 290 -16.70 -27.97 -3.01
N ASP A 291 -15.73 -27.22 -2.48
CA ASP A 291 -14.73 -27.75 -1.55
C ASP A 291 -15.34 -28.17 -0.18
N GLU A 292 -16.39 -27.49 0.30
CA GLU A 292 -17.13 -27.88 1.51
C GLU A 292 -18.10 -29.05 1.26
N ILE A 293 -18.68 -29.15 0.06
CA ILE A 293 -19.53 -30.28 -0.36
C ILE A 293 -18.65 -31.53 -0.55
N ASP A 294 -17.48 -31.41 -1.16
CA ASP A 294 -16.55 -32.52 -1.37
C ASP A 294 -15.98 -33.03 -0.04
N LYS A 295 -15.66 -32.14 0.91
CA LYS A 295 -15.28 -32.53 2.29
C LYS A 295 -16.40 -33.26 3.04
N LYS A 296 -17.64 -32.78 2.93
CA LYS A 296 -18.80 -33.47 3.52
C LYS A 296 -19.09 -34.82 2.86
N ASN A 297 -18.86 -34.95 1.56
CA ASN A 297 -19.05 -36.20 0.83
C ASN A 297 -17.93 -37.22 1.13
N SER A 298 -16.69 -36.78 1.37
CA SER A 298 -15.61 -37.66 1.83
C SER A 298 -15.82 -38.16 3.26
N GLU A 299 -16.32 -37.32 4.16
CA GLU A 299 -16.61 -37.72 5.56
C GLU A 299 -17.83 -38.66 5.68
N ASN A 300 -18.77 -38.59 4.74
CA ASN A 300 -19.92 -39.50 4.70
C ASN A 300 -19.59 -40.88 4.12
N ASN A 301 -18.59 -40.99 3.23
CA ASN A 301 -18.20 -42.27 2.63
C ASN A 301 -17.35 -43.14 3.58
N GLU A 302 -16.63 -42.56 4.55
CA GLU A 302 -15.88 -43.33 5.55
C GLU A 302 -16.77 -43.98 6.63
N ASN A 303 -18.06 -43.63 6.69
CA ASN A 303 -19.01 -44.18 7.67
C ASN A 303 -19.86 -45.36 7.14
N TYR A 304 -19.67 -45.78 5.89
CA TYR A 304 -20.35 -46.95 5.30
C TYR A 304 -19.44 -48.17 5.09
N GLU A 305 -18.16 -48.09 5.45
CA GLU A 305 -17.20 -49.21 5.37
C GLU A 305 -16.76 -49.76 6.75
N LYS A 306 -17.57 -49.57 7.80
CA LYS A 306 -17.37 -50.21 9.12
C LYS A 306 -18.56 -51.06 9.55
#